data_AF-A0A8B9MMP9-F1
#
_entry.id   AF-A0A8B9MMP9-F1
#
_cell.length_a   1.000
_cell.length_b   1.000
_cell.length_c   1.000
_cell.angle_alpha   90.00
_cell.angle_beta   90.00
_cell.angle_gamma   90.00
#
_symmetry.space_group_name_H-M   'P 1'
#
loop_
_entity.id
_entity.type
_entity.pdbx_description
1 polymer ?
#
loop_
_entity_poly.entity_id
_entity_poly.type
_entity_poly.pdbx_seq_one_letter_code
_entity_poly.pdbx_strand_id
1 'polypeptide(L)'
;MEMLVSCIFVLLLTKWVRSLPGAQKSISWEVQRYDGWYNNLVHHRHGSAGARLLRLLPANYADGVYQALQEPRVPNARQLSNAVARGPSGLPSRRNTTVLAVFFGFYVLLDILEVEKPGCPAEFLNIHVPSGDFVFDPAGTGEVVLPFQRIHWVMDTGQSPNSPREQTNEVTGWLDGSSIYGPSHSWSDALRSFSGGKLASGPGGRLPRETDGKVPMWKALDPSTGQGGPQGIYDLGSAWGNENPFLQAESITWFRYHNHLATALAKAHPTWPDEDLFQHARKWVIATFQSIVLYEWLPTLLGRSVPEYKGYQQHLDPSLSPEFVAAAGQFLATMVPPGVYKRDSSCQFQGVPGPGGPFPAVRLCNSYWRREQAEDVDNLLLGMSSQIAEREDNIVVEDLQGPTEGRCPVCQQHGWAGAAPWRHAGD
;
A
#
# COMPACT_ATOMS: atom_id res chain seq x y z
N MET A 1 -32.20 -58.85 -15.34
CA MET A 1 -32.63 -58.00 -14.21
C MET A 1 -31.51 -57.07 -13.74
N GLU A 2 -30.24 -57.51 -13.76
CA GLU A 2 -29.09 -56.68 -13.35
C GLU A 2 -28.79 -55.46 -14.22
N MET A 3 -28.98 -55.55 -15.54
CA MET A 3 -28.76 -54.42 -16.47
C MET A 3 -29.70 -53.23 -16.23
N LEU A 4 -30.94 -53.48 -15.80
CA LEU A 4 -31.92 -52.41 -15.54
C LEU A 4 -31.60 -51.66 -14.24
N VAL A 5 -31.07 -52.37 -13.24
CA VAL A 5 -30.64 -51.79 -11.96
C VAL A 5 -29.42 -50.89 -12.16
N SER A 6 -28.48 -51.28 -13.05
CA SER A 6 -27.30 -50.48 -13.38
C SER A 6 -27.64 -49.17 -14.10
N CYS A 7 -28.59 -49.19 -15.04
CA CYS A 7 -29.02 -47.96 -15.73
C CYS A 7 -29.76 -46.99 -14.80
N ILE A 8 -30.56 -47.51 -13.85
CA ILE A 8 -31.26 -46.69 -12.87
C ILE A 8 -30.27 -46.06 -11.88
N PHE A 9 -29.23 -46.79 -11.45
CA PHE A 9 -28.18 -46.24 -10.59
C PHE A 9 -27.37 -45.12 -11.27
N VAL A 10 -27.03 -45.28 -12.55
CA VAL A 10 -26.32 -44.24 -13.33
C VAL A 10 -27.19 -43.00 -13.59
N LEU A 11 -28.50 -43.19 -13.84
CA LEU A 11 -29.46 -42.09 -13.98
C LEU A 11 -29.73 -41.37 -12.65
N LEU A 12 -29.71 -42.08 -11.52
CA LEU A 12 -29.83 -41.49 -10.19
C LEU A 12 -28.56 -40.73 -9.79
N LEU A 13 -27.37 -41.26 -10.09
CA LEU A 13 -26.09 -40.58 -9.89
C LEU A 13 -25.96 -39.30 -10.74
N THR A 14 -26.38 -39.32 -12.01
CA THR A 14 -26.36 -38.12 -12.88
C THR A 14 -27.39 -37.06 -12.48
N LYS A 15 -28.52 -37.46 -11.89
CA LYS A 15 -29.48 -36.51 -11.27
C LYS A 15 -28.95 -35.96 -9.94
N TRP A 16 -28.27 -36.78 -9.13
CA TRP A 16 -27.65 -36.36 -7.87
C TRP A 16 -26.46 -35.41 -8.07
N VAL A 17 -25.63 -35.65 -9.09
CA VAL A 17 -24.52 -34.74 -9.45
C VAL A 17 -25.05 -33.38 -9.93
N ARG A 18 -26.23 -33.33 -10.55
CA ARG A 18 -26.91 -32.08 -10.94
C ARG A 18 -27.62 -31.37 -9.78
N SER A 19 -27.82 -32.05 -8.64
CA SER A 19 -28.46 -31.48 -7.44
C SER A 19 -27.46 -31.20 -6.31
N LEU A 20 -26.15 -31.23 -6.57
CA LEU A 20 -25.17 -30.62 -5.68
C LEU A 20 -25.37 -29.10 -5.73
N PRO A 21 -25.73 -28.42 -4.62
CA PRO A 21 -25.71 -26.97 -4.54
C PRO A 21 -24.25 -26.53 -4.48
N GLY A 22 -23.58 -26.46 -5.64
CA GLY A 22 -22.14 -26.22 -5.68
C GLY A 22 -21.57 -25.71 -6.99
N ALA A 23 -22.40 -25.32 -7.96
CA ALA A 23 -21.94 -24.60 -9.14
C ALA A 23 -22.42 -23.15 -9.03
N GLN A 24 -21.49 -22.20 -8.88
CA GLN A 24 -21.73 -20.76 -9.06
C GLN A 24 -22.42 -20.52 -10.40
N LYS A 25 -23.76 -20.48 -10.38
CA LYS A 25 -24.56 -20.49 -11.61
C LYS A 25 -24.48 -19.16 -12.36
N SER A 26 -24.05 -18.08 -11.69
CA SER A 26 -23.93 -16.74 -12.27
C SER A 26 -22.51 -16.28 -12.58
N ILE A 27 -21.46 -17.01 -12.13
CA ILE A 27 -20.07 -16.68 -12.48
C ILE A 27 -19.69 -17.43 -13.76
N SER A 28 -19.55 -16.69 -14.86
CA SER A 28 -19.23 -17.21 -16.19
C SER A 28 -17.76 -17.07 -16.60
N TRP A 29 -16.89 -16.68 -15.66
CA TRP A 29 -15.45 -16.46 -15.88
C TRP A 29 -14.62 -17.16 -14.80
N GLU A 30 -13.32 -17.33 -15.05
CA GLU A 30 -12.39 -17.79 -14.03
C GLU A 30 -12.15 -16.69 -12.99
N VAL A 31 -12.52 -16.95 -11.73
CA VAL A 31 -12.30 -16.00 -10.65
C VAL A 31 -10.80 -15.79 -10.46
N GLN A 32 -10.35 -14.54 -10.62
CA GLN A 32 -8.96 -14.16 -10.39
C GLN A 32 -8.56 -14.48 -8.95
N ARG A 33 -7.43 -15.13 -8.76
CA ARG A 33 -6.90 -15.45 -7.43
C ARG A 33 -6.44 -14.19 -6.69
N TYR A 34 -6.37 -14.28 -5.36
CA TYR A 34 -5.93 -13.19 -4.48
C TYR A 34 -4.41 -13.15 -4.29
N ASP A 35 -3.73 -14.25 -4.56
CA ASP A 35 -2.29 -14.43 -4.35
C ASP A 35 -1.46 -14.17 -5.62
N GLY A 36 -2.11 -13.77 -6.72
CA GLY A 36 -1.47 -13.49 -8.01
C GLY A 36 -0.96 -14.73 -8.76
N TRP A 37 -1.13 -15.94 -8.21
CA TRP A 37 -0.70 -17.18 -8.86
C TRP A 37 -1.54 -17.51 -10.09
N TYR A 38 -0.94 -18.27 -11.01
CA TYR A 38 -1.60 -18.79 -12.22
C TYR A 38 -2.17 -17.74 -13.18
N ASN A 39 -1.82 -16.46 -13.01
CA ASN A 39 -2.20 -15.40 -13.94
C ASN A 39 -1.51 -15.59 -15.32
N ASN A 40 -0.21 -15.90 -15.29
CA ASN A 40 0.51 -16.34 -16.49
C ASN A 40 0.39 -17.85 -16.67
N LEU A 41 0.11 -18.32 -17.89
CA LEU A 41 -0.12 -19.74 -18.20
C LEU A 41 1.12 -20.63 -18.00
N VAL A 42 2.32 -20.09 -18.24
CA VAL A 42 3.59 -20.84 -18.21
C VAL A 42 4.36 -20.54 -16.93
N HIS A 43 4.41 -19.28 -16.52
CA HIS A 43 5.18 -18.81 -15.38
C HIS A 43 4.25 -18.44 -14.21
N HIS A 44 3.73 -19.46 -13.52
CA HIS A 44 2.68 -19.30 -12.50
C HIS A 44 3.04 -18.38 -11.33
N ARG A 45 4.34 -18.15 -11.09
CA ARG A 45 4.88 -17.28 -10.02
C ARG A 45 5.06 -15.81 -10.44
N HIS A 46 4.88 -15.45 -11.72
CA HIS A 46 5.00 -14.06 -12.13
C HIS A 46 3.97 -13.20 -11.41
N GLY A 47 4.42 -12.13 -10.75
CA GLY A 47 3.56 -11.22 -10.00
C GLY A 47 2.82 -11.83 -8.80
N SER A 48 3.12 -13.07 -8.37
CA SER A 48 2.50 -13.64 -7.18
C SER A 48 3.06 -13.02 -5.90
N ALA A 49 2.29 -13.03 -4.81
CA ALA A 49 2.81 -12.69 -3.49
C ALA A 49 4.01 -13.58 -3.12
N GLY A 50 5.09 -12.97 -2.63
CA GLY A 50 6.37 -13.61 -2.35
C GLY A 50 7.27 -13.83 -3.57
N ALA A 51 6.87 -13.39 -4.77
CA ALA A 51 7.70 -13.49 -5.96
C ALA A 51 8.93 -12.58 -5.86
N ARG A 52 10.00 -12.95 -6.57
CA ARG A 52 11.19 -12.12 -6.69
C ARG A 52 10.89 -10.85 -7.48
N LEU A 53 11.60 -9.77 -7.16
CA LEU A 53 11.70 -8.62 -8.04
C LEU A 53 12.61 -8.95 -9.23
N LEU A 54 12.25 -8.47 -10.43
CA LEU A 54 13.12 -8.52 -11.61
C LEU A 54 14.26 -7.52 -11.45
N ARG A 55 15.32 -7.60 -12.25
CA ARG A 55 16.32 -6.52 -12.33
C ARG A 55 16.47 -5.99 -13.74
N LEU A 56 16.55 -4.67 -13.88
CA LEU A 56 16.89 -4.03 -15.15
C LEU A 56 18.40 -4.14 -15.43
N LEU A 57 19.21 -4.12 -14.37
CA LEU A 57 20.67 -4.27 -14.42
C LEU A 57 21.15 -5.33 -13.42
N PRO A 58 22.32 -5.97 -13.64
CA PRO A 58 22.90 -6.88 -12.66
C PRO A 58 23.03 -6.23 -11.27
N ALA A 59 22.89 -7.03 -10.22
CA ALA A 59 23.00 -6.55 -8.84
C ALA A 59 24.38 -5.95 -8.55
N ASN A 60 24.42 -4.76 -7.94
CA ASN A 60 25.65 -4.06 -7.61
C ASN A 60 25.94 -4.15 -6.10
N TYR A 61 26.57 -5.25 -5.69
CA TYR A 61 27.00 -5.49 -4.32
C TYR A 61 28.52 -5.33 -4.17
N ALA A 62 28.98 -4.94 -2.98
CA ALA A 62 30.39 -4.72 -2.67
C ALA A 62 31.28 -5.96 -2.85
N ASP A 63 30.70 -7.14 -2.62
CA ASP A 63 31.28 -8.47 -2.79
C ASP A 63 30.78 -9.19 -4.06
N GLY A 64 29.93 -8.52 -4.85
CA GLY A 64 29.25 -9.10 -6.01
C GLY A 64 28.13 -10.08 -5.68
N VAL A 65 27.74 -10.26 -4.41
CA VAL A 65 26.75 -11.27 -4.00
C VAL A 65 25.63 -10.68 -3.14
N TYR A 66 25.95 -10.14 -1.97
CA TYR A 66 24.91 -9.66 -1.05
C TYR A 66 25.34 -8.52 -0.13
N GLN A 67 26.63 -8.21 0.00
CA GLN A 67 27.09 -7.12 0.87
C GLN A 67 26.78 -5.78 0.20
N ALA A 68 25.96 -4.95 0.84
CA ALA A 68 25.62 -3.62 0.33
C ALA A 68 26.88 -2.76 0.17
N LEU A 69 26.89 -1.90 -0.86
CA LEU A 69 27.89 -0.83 -0.95
C LEU A 69 27.70 0.13 0.23
N GLN A 70 28.80 0.41 0.92
CA GLN A 70 28.83 1.24 2.12
C GLN A 70 29.98 2.25 2.03
N GLU A 71 30.03 3.15 3.01
CA GLU A 71 31.12 4.11 3.16
C GLU A 71 32.49 3.40 3.25
N PRO A 72 33.56 4.00 2.71
CA PRO A 72 33.62 5.28 2.01
C PRO A 72 33.35 5.20 0.50
N ARG A 73 32.93 4.03 -0.04
CA ARG A 73 32.72 3.85 -1.49
C ARG A 73 31.51 4.63 -2.01
N VAL A 74 30.52 4.84 -1.15
CA VAL A 74 29.34 5.69 -1.36
C VAL A 74 29.25 6.69 -0.20
N PRO A 75 28.63 7.87 -0.40
CA PRO A 75 28.48 8.84 0.69
C PRO A 75 27.56 8.30 1.78
N ASN A 76 27.71 8.84 2.99
CA ASN A 76 26.79 8.62 4.09
C ASN A 76 25.35 8.97 3.69
N ALA A 77 24.38 8.09 3.98
CA ALA A 77 23.00 8.27 3.56
C ALA A 77 22.34 9.52 4.15
N ARG A 78 22.61 9.84 5.43
CA ARG A 78 22.07 11.04 6.09
C ARG A 78 22.71 12.32 5.54
N GLN A 79 24.02 12.32 5.30
CA GLN A 79 24.69 13.46 4.63
C GLN A 79 24.12 13.70 3.24
N LEU A 80 23.89 12.63 2.47
CA LEU A 80 23.30 12.74 1.13
C LEU A 80 21.88 13.29 1.20
N SER A 81 21.04 12.82 2.13
CA SER A 81 19.70 13.37 2.37
C SER A 81 19.76 14.86 2.70
N ASN A 82 20.64 15.26 3.63
CA ASN A 82 20.78 16.66 4.03
C ASN A 82 21.28 17.55 2.87
N ALA A 83 22.14 17.03 2.01
CA ALA A 83 22.70 17.76 0.88
C ALA A 83 21.72 17.89 -0.30
N VAL A 84 20.90 16.87 -0.55
CA VAL A 84 20.03 16.80 -1.74
C VAL A 84 18.59 17.19 -1.40
N ALA A 85 18.04 16.71 -0.30
CA ALA A 85 16.60 16.81 -0.03
C ALA A 85 16.19 18.04 0.78
N ARG A 86 17.14 18.74 1.40
CA ARG A 86 16.83 19.90 2.25
C ARG A 86 16.44 21.12 1.41
N GLY A 87 15.31 21.72 1.73
CA GLY A 87 14.82 22.94 1.11
C GLY A 87 13.55 23.47 1.77
N PRO A 88 13.04 24.63 1.33
CA PRO A 88 11.78 25.16 1.83
C PRO A 88 10.58 24.32 1.33
N SER A 89 9.71 23.91 2.25
CA SER A 89 8.37 23.39 1.92
C SER A 89 7.43 24.50 1.43
N GLY A 90 6.29 24.11 0.85
CA GLY A 90 5.25 25.02 0.35
C GLY A 90 5.45 25.45 -1.09
N LEU A 91 6.34 24.78 -1.83
CA LEU A 91 6.54 25.04 -3.25
C LEU A 91 5.48 24.24 -4.03
N PRO A 92 4.58 24.88 -4.80
CA PRO A 92 3.53 24.14 -5.49
C PRO A 92 4.09 23.32 -6.66
N SER A 93 3.46 22.17 -6.91
CA SER A 93 3.59 21.36 -8.13
C SER A 93 3.55 22.22 -9.38
N ARG A 94 4.48 21.96 -10.31
CA ARG A 94 4.51 22.68 -11.61
C ARG A 94 3.36 22.29 -12.53
N ARG A 95 2.72 21.17 -12.25
CA ARG A 95 1.61 20.59 -13.03
C ARG A 95 0.25 20.78 -12.35
N ASN A 96 0.20 21.49 -11.22
CA ASN A 96 -0.96 21.56 -10.35
C ASN A 96 -1.47 20.15 -9.94
N THR A 97 -0.56 19.20 -9.75
CA THR A 97 -0.88 17.88 -9.22
C THR A 97 -1.53 18.06 -7.85
N THR A 98 -2.64 17.36 -7.61
CA THR A 98 -3.35 17.45 -6.33
C THR A 98 -2.75 16.50 -5.30
N VAL A 99 -2.93 16.80 -4.02
CA VAL A 99 -2.51 15.91 -2.92
C VAL A 99 -3.24 14.56 -3.00
N LEU A 100 -4.50 14.56 -3.48
CA LEU A 100 -5.24 13.31 -3.74
C LEU A 100 -4.50 12.43 -4.75
N ALA A 101 -3.97 12.99 -5.84
CA ALA A 101 -3.21 12.22 -6.82
C ALA A 101 -1.92 11.62 -6.23
N VAL A 102 -1.29 12.29 -5.26
CA VAL A 102 -0.10 11.78 -4.58
C VAL A 102 -0.45 10.59 -3.68
N PHE A 103 -1.46 10.72 -2.82
CA PHE A 103 -1.86 9.64 -1.90
C PHE A 103 -2.55 8.47 -2.63
N PHE A 104 -3.30 8.73 -3.71
CA PHE A 104 -3.73 7.68 -4.61
C PHE A 104 -2.53 6.94 -5.22
N GLY A 105 -1.45 7.64 -5.57
CA GLY A 105 -0.21 7.01 -6.02
C GLY A 105 0.45 6.10 -5.00
N PHE A 106 0.50 6.51 -3.74
CA PHE A 106 0.96 5.64 -2.66
C PHE A 106 0.01 4.46 -2.45
N TYR A 107 -1.30 4.65 -2.57
CA TYR A 107 -2.28 3.56 -2.51
C TYR A 107 -2.10 2.55 -3.65
N VAL A 108 -1.78 3.02 -4.87
CA VAL A 108 -1.39 2.16 -5.99
C VAL A 108 -0.11 1.38 -5.68
N LEU A 109 0.89 2.00 -5.05
CA LEU A 109 2.08 1.26 -4.61
C LEU A 109 1.74 0.17 -3.60
N LEU A 110 0.84 0.43 -2.64
CA LEU A 110 0.36 -0.61 -1.70
C LEU A 110 -0.37 -1.78 -2.40
N ASP A 111 -0.86 -1.59 -3.63
CA ASP A 111 -1.51 -2.64 -4.42
C ASP A 111 -0.53 -3.59 -5.09
N ILE A 112 0.63 -3.06 -5.49
CA ILE A 112 1.60 -3.79 -6.33
C ILE A 112 2.90 -4.11 -5.59
N LEU A 113 3.17 -3.49 -4.45
CA LEU A 113 4.48 -3.51 -3.82
C LEU A 113 4.42 -3.50 -2.28
N GLU A 114 5.12 -4.45 -1.68
CA GLU A 114 5.46 -4.50 -0.26
C GLU A 114 6.84 -5.14 -0.13
N VAL A 115 7.83 -4.34 0.23
CA VAL A 115 9.23 -4.77 0.39
C VAL A 115 9.74 -4.53 1.81
N GLU A 116 8.94 -3.93 2.67
CA GLU A 116 9.32 -3.47 4.00
C GLU A 116 9.53 -4.62 4.97
N LYS A 117 9.03 -5.82 4.66
CA LYS A 117 9.17 -6.98 5.54
C LYS A 117 10.64 -7.31 5.81
N PRO A 118 11.06 -7.36 7.07
CA PRO A 118 12.44 -7.67 7.42
C PRO A 118 12.81 -9.10 7.01
N GLY A 119 14.06 -9.28 6.58
CA GLY A 119 14.58 -10.60 6.24
C GLY A 119 15.05 -11.40 7.45
N CYS A 120 15.20 -12.72 7.23
CA CYS A 120 15.70 -13.68 8.21
C CYS A 120 16.92 -14.43 7.63
N PRO A 121 18.09 -14.46 8.31
CA PRO A 121 18.37 -13.86 9.63
C PRO A 121 18.33 -12.32 9.60
N ALA A 122 18.16 -11.72 10.78
CA ALA A 122 18.15 -10.27 10.91
C ALA A 122 19.53 -9.70 10.53
N GLU A 123 19.56 -8.89 9.47
CA GLU A 123 20.75 -8.18 9.01
C GLU A 123 20.51 -6.68 9.09
N PHE A 124 21.44 -5.95 9.69
CA PHE A 124 21.34 -4.49 9.84
C PHE A 124 22.34 -3.79 8.92
N LEU A 125 21.86 -2.77 8.21
CA LEU A 125 22.63 -1.84 7.40
C LEU A 125 22.44 -0.43 8.00
N ASN A 126 23.01 -0.25 9.18
CA ASN A 126 22.79 0.94 10.01
C ASN A 126 23.25 2.23 9.33
N ILE A 127 22.54 3.33 9.62
CA ILE A 127 22.87 4.67 9.14
C ILE A 127 23.57 5.42 10.26
N HIS A 128 24.86 5.69 10.08
CA HIS A 128 25.62 6.53 11.00
C HIS A 128 25.21 7.99 10.83
N VAL A 129 24.79 8.64 11.90
CA VAL A 129 24.39 10.05 11.87
C VAL A 129 25.65 10.93 11.97
N PRO A 130 25.82 11.93 11.09
CA PRO A 130 26.93 12.87 11.20
C PRO A 130 26.87 13.64 12.52
N SER A 131 28.05 13.85 13.14
CA SER A 131 28.14 14.69 14.35
C SER A 131 27.55 16.07 14.11
N GLY A 132 26.64 16.48 14.99
CA GLY A 132 25.96 17.77 14.92
C GLY A 132 24.79 17.80 13.94
N ASP A 133 24.25 16.63 13.53
CA ASP A 133 22.99 16.58 12.79
C ASP A 133 21.88 17.24 13.61
N PHE A 134 21.26 18.26 13.04
CA PHE A 134 20.29 19.11 13.73
C PHE A 134 19.04 18.35 14.23
N VAL A 135 18.72 17.19 13.66
CA VAL A 135 17.53 16.42 14.04
C VAL A 135 17.92 15.28 14.98
N PHE A 136 18.91 14.49 14.60
CA PHE A 136 19.20 13.22 15.27
C PHE A 136 20.37 13.28 16.26
N ASP A 137 21.31 14.21 16.09
CA ASP A 137 22.46 14.41 16.99
C ASP A 137 22.68 15.90 17.32
N PRO A 138 21.68 16.60 17.90
CA PRO A 138 21.78 18.04 18.18
C PRO A 138 22.86 18.35 19.23
N ALA A 139 23.21 17.38 20.08
CA ALA A 139 24.28 17.49 21.06
C ALA A 139 25.68 17.32 20.46
N GLY A 140 25.79 16.91 19.19
CA GLY A 140 27.06 16.75 18.50
C GLY A 140 27.93 15.60 19.01
N THR A 141 27.31 14.55 19.57
CA THR A 141 28.02 13.40 20.14
C THR A 141 28.84 12.62 19.10
N GLY A 142 28.35 12.56 17.85
CA GLY A 142 28.91 11.71 16.81
C GLY A 142 28.70 10.20 17.02
N GLU A 143 27.89 9.80 18.00
CA GLU A 143 27.66 8.39 18.36
C GLU A 143 26.27 7.88 17.90
N VAL A 144 25.41 8.76 17.40
CA VAL A 144 24.04 8.40 17.03
C VAL A 144 24.02 7.51 15.78
N VAL A 145 23.26 6.42 15.86
CA VAL A 145 23.08 5.45 14.77
C VAL A 145 21.58 5.16 14.62
N LEU A 146 21.08 5.30 13.39
CA LEU A 146 19.71 4.90 13.07
C LEU A 146 19.72 3.44 12.61
N PRO A 147 18.99 2.54 13.31
CA PRO A 147 18.92 1.15 12.91
C PRO A 147 18.11 1.02 11.62
N PHE A 148 18.67 0.29 10.66
CA PHE A 148 17.98 -0.01 9.41
C PHE A 148 18.17 -1.48 9.07
N GLN A 149 17.08 -2.24 9.09
CA GLN A 149 17.10 -3.68 8.85
C GLN A 149 16.92 -3.97 7.36
N ARG A 150 17.68 -4.94 6.86
CA ARG A 150 17.57 -5.38 5.48
C ARG A 150 16.28 -6.18 5.28
N ILE A 151 15.68 -5.92 4.13
CA ILE A 151 14.42 -6.50 3.70
C ILE A 151 14.56 -7.96 3.26
N HIS A 152 13.44 -8.67 3.22
CA HIS A 152 13.34 -10.08 2.83
C HIS A 152 13.86 -10.35 1.40
N TRP A 153 14.33 -11.58 1.17
CA TRP A 153 14.98 -11.99 -0.07
C TRP A 153 14.68 -13.45 -0.40
N VAL A 154 14.90 -13.83 -1.66
CA VAL A 154 14.66 -15.20 -2.12
C VAL A 154 15.77 -16.12 -1.60
N MET A 155 15.39 -17.16 -0.84
CA MET A 155 16.33 -18.02 -0.10
C MET A 155 17.37 -18.75 -0.97
N ASP A 156 17.06 -19.02 -2.24
CA ASP A 156 17.96 -19.67 -3.19
C ASP A 156 18.95 -18.70 -3.90
N THR A 157 18.89 -17.41 -3.56
CA THR A 157 19.78 -16.37 -4.09
C THR A 157 20.73 -15.82 -3.02
N GLY A 158 21.74 -15.05 -3.44
CA GLY A 158 22.67 -14.39 -2.52
C GLY A 158 23.74 -15.31 -1.94
N GLN A 159 24.03 -16.42 -2.61
CA GLN A 159 25.02 -17.42 -2.17
C GLN A 159 26.26 -17.47 -3.08
N SER A 160 26.19 -16.91 -4.30
CA SER A 160 27.31 -16.90 -5.24
C SER A 160 27.26 -15.71 -6.20
N PRO A 161 28.37 -15.32 -6.84
CA PRO A 161 28.39 -14.21 -7.81
C PRO A 161 27.47 -14.41 -9.02
N ASN A 162 27.16 -15.67 -9.37
CA ASN A 162 26.25 -16.01 -10.48
C ASN A 162 24.77 -16.00 -10.07
N SER A 163 24.48 -15.89 -8.77
CA SER A 163 23.14 -15.75 -8.21
C SER A 163 23.20 -14.79 -7.01
N PRO A 164 23.41 -13.48 -7.28
CA PRO A 164 23.43 -12.47 -6.23
C PRO A 164 22.04 -12.33 -5.60
N ARG A 165 21.96 -11.69 -4.44
CA ARG A 165 20.72 -11.59 -3.65
C ARG A 165 19.61 -10.88 -4.43
N GLU A 166 18.44 -11.50 -4.49
CA GLU A 166 17.22 -10.93 -5.08
C GLU A 166 16.17 -10.70 -3.98
N GLN A 167 15.59 -9.50 -3.97
CA GLN A 167 14.55 -9.13 -3.00
C GLN A 167 13.20 -9.73 -3.42
N THR A 168 12.32 -9.96 -2.46
CA THR A 168 10.94 -10.42 -2.69
C THR A 168 9.95 -9.28 -2.59
N ASN A 169 8.85 -9.40 -3.32
CA ASN A 169 7.64 -8.60 -3.13
C ASN A 169 6.65 -9.42 -2.30
N GLU A 170 6.20 -8.90 -1.16
CA GLU A 170 5.36 -9.64 -0.22
C GLU A 170 3.85 -9.56 -0.55
N VAL A 171 3.48 -8.70 -1.50
CA VAL A 171 2.13 -8.64 -2.10
C VAL A 171 2.17 -9.03 -3.58
N THR A 172 1.00 -9.09 -4.21
CA THR A 172 0.91 -9.34 -5.65
C THR A 172 1.57 -8.19 -6.42
N GLY A 173 2.31 -8.49 -7.48
CA GLY A 173 2.87 -7.48 -8.39
C GLY A 173 1.88 -7.01 -9.46
N TRP A 174 0.63 -7.46 -9.37
CA TRP A 174 -0.44 -7.15 -10.31
C TRP A 174 -1.23 -5.96 -9.81
N LEU A 175 -1.73 -5.12 -10.72
CA LEU A 175 -2.77 -4.14 -10.39
C LEU A 175 -4.12 -4.84 -10.22
N ASP A 176 -4.29 -5.65 -9.19
CA ASP A 176 -5.45 -6.54 -8.99
C ASP A 176 -6.29 -6.22 -7.76
N GLY A 177 -6.10 -5.02 -7.18
CA GLY A 177 -6.87 -4.61 -6.02
C GLY A 177 -6.49 -5.38 -4.76
N SER A 178 -5.27 -5.92 -4.67
CA SER A 178 -4.76 -6.55 -3.45
C SER A 178 -4.78 -5.58 -2.25
N SER A 179 -4.57 -4.29 -2.48
CA SER A 179 -4.73 -3.21 -1.50
C SER A 179 -6.15 -3.06 -0.96
N ILE A 180 -7.16 -3.61 -1.66
CA ILE A 180 -8.58 -3.62 -1.29
C ILE A 180 -8.99 -4.98 -0.70
N TYR A 181 -8.54 -6.07 -1.31
CA TYR A 181 -9.04 -7.43 -1.06
C TYR A 181 -8.06 -8.37 -0.35
N GLY A 182 -6.82 -7.95 -0.13
CA GLY A 182 -5.75 -8.74 0.45
C GLY A 182 -4.95 -9.56 -0.56
N PRO A 183 -3.67 -9.88 -0.26
CA PRO A 183 -2.78 -10.67 -1.13
C PRO A 183 -2.97 -12.19 -0.97
N SER A 184 -4.04 -12.65 -0.30
CA SER A 184 -4.34 -14.07 -0.13
C SER A 184 -5.83 -14.31 0.09
N HIS A 185 -6.29 -15.54 -0.18
CA HIS A 185 -7.69 -15.91 0.00
C HIS A 185 -8.13 -15.76 1.46
N SER A 186 -7.32 -16.26 2.41
CA SER A 186 -7.61 -16.16 3.84
C SER A 186 -7.70 -14.71 4.32
N TRP A 187 -6.89 -13.81 3.74
CA TRP A 187 -7.00 -12.39 4.01
C TRP A 187 -8.32 -11.83 3.50
N SER A 188 -8.69 -12.15 2.26
CA SER A 188 -9.96 -11.72 1.68
C SER A 188 -11.15 -12.21 2.51
N ASP A 189 -11.13 -13.47 2.94
CA ASP A 189 -12.16 -14.04 3.80
C ASP A 189 -12.27 -13.29 5.14
N ALA A 190 -11.14 -12.92 5.75
CA ALA A 190 -11.12 -12.14 6.98
C ALA A 190 -11.66 -10.71 6.80
N LEU A 191 -11.58 -10.14 5.59
CA LEU A 191 -12.14 -8.84 5.24
C LEU A 191 -13.63 -8.89 4.87
N ARG A 192 -14.20 -10.07 4.64
CA ARG A 192 -15.60 -10.23 4.17
C ARG A 192 -16.57 -10.35 5.33
N SER A 193 -17.79 -9.85 5.11
CA SER A 193 -18.92 -10.11 6.02
C SER A 193 -19.61 -11.44 5.74
N PHE A 194 -19.37 -12.02 4.55
CA PHE A 194 -20.13 -13.14 3.97
C PHE A 194 -21.65 -12.88 3.95
N SER A 195 -22.04 -11.61 3.84
CA SER A 195 -23.43 -11.19 3.71
C SER A 195 -23.60 -10.07 2.69
N GLY A 196 -24.46 -10.32 1.69
CA GLY A 196 -24.80 -9.35 0.65
C GLY A 196 -23.65 -9.01 -0.31
N GLY A 197 -22.63 -9.86 -0.38
CA GLY A 197 -21.43 -9.68 -1.19
C GLY A 197 -20.52 -8.56 -0.70
N LYS A 198 -20.52 -8.25 0.60
CA LYS A 198 -19.88 -7.07 1.18
C LYS A 198 -18.57 -7.36 1.91
N LEU A 199 -17.71 -6.36 1.95
CA LEU A 199 -16.63 -6.26 2.93
C LEU A 199 -17.20 -5.92 4.31
N ALA A 200 -16.61 -6.49 5.35
CA ALA A 200 -17.02 -6.34 6.74
C ALA A 200 -16.86 -4.89 7.22
N SER A 201 -17.95 -4.32 7.74
CA SER A 201 -18.00 -2.95 8.25
C SER A 201 -18.03 -2.92 9.77
N GLY A 202 -17.46 -1.86 10.35
CA GLY A 202 -17.68 -1.51 11.75
C GLY A 202 -19.09 -0.96 12.02
N PRO A 203 -19.34 -0.49 13.26
CA PRO A 203 -20.57 0.20 13.61
C PRO A 203 -20.90 1.34 12.63
N GLY A 204 -22.16 1.45 12.21
CA GLY A 204 -22.60 2.49 11.26
C GLY A 204 -22.37 2.17 9.77
N GLY A 205 -21.68 1.08 9.42
CA GLY A 205 -21.63 0.56 8.05
C GLY A 205 -20.80 1.36 7.05
N ARG A 206 -20.23 2.51 7.46
CA ARG A 206 -19.46 3.42 6.59
C ARG A 206 -17.95 3.24 6.69
N LEU A 207 -17.47 2.61 7.76
CA LEU A 207 -16.06 2.34 7.98
C LEU A 207 -15.82 0.82 7.94
N PRO A 208 -14.62 0.36 7.54
CA PRO A 208 -14.25 -1.04 7.70
C PRO A 208 -14.28 -1.44 9.17
N ARG A 209 -14.30 -2.74 9.42
CA ARG A 209 -14.21 -3.27 10.78
C ARG A 209 -12.86 -2.88 11.41
N GLU A 210 -12.85 -2.46 12.67
CA GLU A 210 -11.61 -2.31 13.43
C GLU A 210 -10.92 -3.66 13.62
N THR A 211 -9.60 -3.67 13.63
CA THR A 211 -8.83 -4.90 13.60
C THR A 211 -9.02 -5.74 14.86
N ASP A 212 -9.40 -7.00 14.67
CA ASP A 212 -9.45 -8.02 15.73
C ASP A 212 -8.20 -8.93 15.71
N GLY A 213 -7.22 -8.62 14.86
CA GLY A 213 -5.99 -9.38 14.69
C GLY A 213 -6.08 -10.57 13.73
N LYS A 214 -7.25 -10.83 13.10
CA LYS A 214 -7.36 -11.86 12.05
C LYS A 214 -6.64 -11.47 10.76
N VAL A 215 -6.65 -10.18 10.46
CA VAL A 215 -5.84 -9.61 9.38
C VAL A 215 -4.56 -9.07 10.02
N PRO A 216 -3.36 -9.39 9.51
CA PRO A 216 -2.10 -8.96 10.10
C PRO A 216 -1.81 -7.49 9.74
N MET A 217 -2.64 -6.60 10.26
CA MET A 217 -2.45 -5.15 10.15
C MET A 217 -1.18 -4.72 10.88
N TRP A 218 -0.43 -3.82 10.25
CA TRP A 218 0.69 -3.16 10.90
C TRP A 218 0.16 -2.14 11.91
N LYS A 219 0.81 -2.11 13.08
CA LYS A 219 0.34 -1.38 14.27
C LYS A 219 1.50 -0.69 14.98
N ALA A 220 2.36 -0.03 14.21
CA ALA A 220 3.46 0.76 14.76
C ALA A 220 2.93 1.81 15.74
N LEU A 221 3.76 2.19 16.72
CA LEU A 221 3.42 3.22 17.69
C LEU A 221 3.17 4.55 16.97
N ASP A 222 2.16 5.29 17.42
CA ASP A 222 1.96 6.68 17.03
C ASP A 222 3.18 7.52 17.46
N PRO A 223 4.00 8.06 16.53
CA PRO A 223 5.17 8.85 16.87
C PRO A 223 4.86 10.13 17.64
N SER A 224 3.62 10.61 17.58
CA SER A 224 3.20 11.87 18.19
C SER A 224 2.63 11.71 19.59
N THR A 225 2.21 10.50 19.97
CA THR A 225 1.59 10.23 21.28
C THR A 225 2.20 9.03 22.02
N GLY A 226 3.02 8.23 21.34
CA GLY A 226 3.53 6.95 21.84
C GLY A 226 2.46 5.85 21.95
N GLN A 227 1.23 6.09 21.49
CA GLN A 227 0.13 5.14 21.63
C GLN A 227 0.27 3.96 20.67
N GLY A 228 0.08 2.76 21.21
CA GLY A 228 0.00 1.50 20.46
C GLY A 228 -1.39 0.88 20.51
N GLY A 229 -1.48 -0.39 20.12
CA GLY A 229 -2.72 -1.16 20.19
C GLY A 229 -3.60 -1.11 18.93
N PRO A 230 -4.70 -1.87 18.90
CA PRO A 230 -5.56 -2.03 17.72
C PRO A 230 -6.62 -0.93 17.53
N GLN A 231 -6.83 -0.05 18.51
CA GLN A 231 -7.86 0.99 18.44
C GLN A 231 -7.60 1.94 17.26
N GLY A 232 -8.63 2.27 16.47
CA GLY A 232 -8.47 3.15 15.31
C GLY A 232 -7.71 2.54 14.11
N ILE A 233 -7.28 1.27 14.21
CA ILE A 233 -6.70 0.51 13.11
C ILE A 233 -7.80 -0.32 12.45
N TYR A 234 -8.02 -0.12 11.15
CA TYR A 234 -9.03 -0.84 10.39
C TYR A 234 -8.45 -2.05 9.66
N ASP A 235 -9.23 -3.12 9.52
CA ASP A 235 -8.87 -4.23 8.64
C ASP A 235 -9.01 -3.80 7.17
N LEU A 236 -7.87 -3.75 6.45
CA LEU A 236 -7.75 -3.30 5.07
C LEU A 236 -7.06 -4.37 4.20
N GLY A 237 -7.07 -4.20 2.88
CA GLY A 237 -6.36 -5.12 1.96
C GLY A 237 -4.84 -5.06 2.09
N SER A 238 -4.28 -3.88 2.36
CA SER A 238 -2.86 -3.71 2.67
C SER A 238 -2.61 -3.60 4.18
N ALA A 239 -1.58 -4.31 4.69
CA ALA A 239 -1.12 -4.20 6.08
C ALA A 239 -0.80 -2.76 6.50
N TRP A 240 -0.39 -1.93 5.54
CA TRP A 240 0.10 -0.56 5.73
C TRP A 240 -0.97 0.50 5.44
N GLY A 241 -2.21 0.10 5.13
CA GLY A 241 -3.28 1.05 4.79
C GLY A 241 -3.67 2.04 5.92
N ASN A 242 -3.24 1.78 7.16
CA ASN A 242 -3.48 2.64 8.33
C ASN A 242 -2.29 3.55 8.69
N GLU A 243 -1.25 3.58 7.84
CA GLU A 243 -0.01 4.28 8.17
C GLU A 243 -0.19 5.79 8.41
N ASN A 244 -1.11 6.42 7.70
CA ASN A 244 -1.54 7.80 7.93
C ASN A 244 -3.02 7.95 7.49
N PRO A 245 -3.75 8.96 7.98
CA PRO A 245 -5.17 9.12 7.68
C PRO A 245 -5.49 9.36 6.20
N PHE A 246 -4.50 9.80 5.41
CA PHE A 246 -4.67 10.07 3.99
C PHE A 246 -4.73 8.77 3.18
N LEU A 247 -3.82 7.83 3.44
CA LEU A 247 -3.88 6.47 2.89
C LEU A 247 -5.07 5.67 3.42
N GLN A 248 -5.41 5.88 4.69
CA GLN A 248 -6.60 5.27 5.29
C GLN A 248 -7.87 5.78 4.58
N ALA A 249 -7.96 7.07 4.24
CA ALA A 249 -9.07 7.63 3.49
C ALA A 249 -9.19 7.04 2.06
N GLU A 250 -8.08 6.84 1.36
CA GLU A 250 -8.07 6.12 0.06
C GLU A 250 -8.62 4.70 0.23
N SER A 251 -8.10 3.96 1.20
CA SER A 251 -8.52 2.59 1.49
C SER A 251 -10.02 2.50 1.83
N ILE A 252 -10.53 3.42 2.65
CA ILE A 252 -11.95 3.50 3.02
C ILE A 252 -12.81 3.85 1.80
N THR A 253 -12.31 4.66 0.87
CA THR A 253 -13.03 5.02 -0.36
C THR A 253 -13.29 3.78 -1.21
N TRP A 254 -12.28 2.96 -1.43
CA TRP A 254 -12.40 1.71 -2.20
C TRP A 254 -13.26 0.66 -1.51
N PHE A 255 -13.15 0.54 -0.17
CA PHE A 255 -14.05 -0.27 0.64
C PHE A 255 -15.53 0.16 0.46
N ARG A 256 -15.82 1.46 0.56
CA ARG A 256 -17.17 2.00 0.38
C ARG A 256 -17.68 1.78 -1.04
N TYR A 257 -16.83 1.96 -2.04
CA TYR A 257 -17.19 1.75 -3.45
C TYR A 257 -17.54 0.29 -3.73
N HIS A 258 -16.78 -0.67 -3.20
CA HIS A 258 -17.13 -2.09 -3.27
C HIS A 258 -18.51 -2.36 -2.65
N ASN A 259 -18.73 -1.90 -1.41
CA ASN A 259 -20.01 -2.13 -0.71
C ASN A 259 -21.21 -1.44 -1.39
N HIS A 260 -20.97 -0.31 -2.05
CA HIS A 260 -21.95 0.36 -2.89
C HIS A 260 -22.33 -0.52 -4.09
N LEU A 261 -21.35 -1.03 -4.84
CA LEU A 261 -21.58 -1.92 -5.98
C LEU A 261 -22.25 -3.24 -5.58
N ALA A 262 -21.79 -3.88 -4.49
CA ALA A 262 -22.42 -5.09 -3.97
C ALA A 262 -23.90 -4.87 -3.62
N THR A 263 -24.22 -3.72 -3.00
CA THR A 263 -25.62 -3.33 -2.72
C THR A 263 -26.43 -3.10 -3.99
N ALA A 264 -25.85 -2.46 -5.01
CA ALA A 264 -26.52 -2.24 -6.29
C ALA A 264 -26.79 -3.56 -7.03
N LEU A 265 -25.80 -4.47 -7.03
CA LEU A 265 -25.92 -5.80 -7.62
C LEU A 265 -26.97 -6.65 -6.89
N ALA A 266 -27.02 -6.59 -5.55
CA ALA A 266 -28.04 -7.32 -4.78
C ALA A 266 -29.46 -6.84 -5.09
N LYS A 267 -29.65 -5.54 -5.37
CA LYS A 267 -30.93 -4.98 -5.82
C LYS A 267 -31.28 -5.43 -7.24
N ALA A 268 -30.31 -5.44 -8.15
CA ALA A 268 -30.51 -5.84 -9.55
C ALA A 268 -30.69 -7.35 -9.72
N HIS A 269 -30.06 -8.15 -8.85
CA HIS A 269 -30.06 -9.61 -8.89
C HIS A 269 -30.42 -10.21 -7.52
N PRO A 270 -31.70 -10.14 -7.08
CA PRO A 270 -32.09 -10.54 -5.73
C PRO A 270 -31.90 -12.03 -5.39
N THR A 271 -31.65 -12.87 -6.40
CA THR A 271 -31.46 -14.32 -6.25
C THR A 271 -29.99 -14.73 -6.21
N TRP A 272 -29.05 -13.79 -6.41
CA TRP A 272 -27.62 -14.09 -6.35
C TRP A 272 -27.18 -14.35 -4.90
N PRO A 273 -26.43 -15.42 -4.64
CA PRO A 273 -25.82 -15.66 -3.33
C PRO A 273 -24.71 -14.64 -3.03
N ASP A 274 -24.27 -14.60 -1.77
CA ASP A 274 -23.20 -13.71 -1.29
C ASP A 274 -21.95 -13.74 -2.18
N GLU A 275 -21.47 -14.94 -2.49
CA GLU A 275 -20.26 -15.15 -3.27
C GLU A 275 -20.38 -14.59 -4.69
N ASP A 276 -21.52 -14.78 -5.34
CA ASP A 276 -21.77 -14.26 -6.69
C ASP A 276 -21.75 -12.72 -6.66
N LEU A 277 -22.41 -12.10 -5.67
CA LEU A 277 -22.40 -10.65 -5.48
C LEU A 277 -20.98 -10.12 -5.24
N PHE A 278 -20.22 -10.78 -4.36
CA PHE A 278 -18.87 -10.38 -4.01
C PHE A 278 -17.92 -10.44 -5.21
N GLN A 279 -17.92 -11.54 -5.97
CA GLN A 279 -17.02 -11.68 -7.12
C GLN A 279 -17.38 -10.75 -8.28
N HIS A 280 -18.68 -10.48 -8.50
CA HIS A 280 -19.09 -9.46 -9.46
C HIS A 280 -18.66 -8.05 -9.03
N ALA A 281 -18.88 -7.69 -7.77
CA ALA A 281 -18.46 -6.39 -7.22
C ALA A 281 -16.92 -6.25 -7.30
N ARG A 282 -16.17 -7.25 -6.84
CA ARG A 282 -14.70 -7.29 -6.90
C ARG A 282 -14.19 -7.11 -8.32
N LYS A 283 -14.71 -7.86 -9.30
CA LYS A 283 -14.31 -7.72 -10.72
C LYS A 283 -14.49 -6.30 -11.24
N TRP A 284 -15.64 -5.67 -10.94
CA TRP A 284 -15.92 -4.29 -11.36
C TRP A 284 -15.02 -3.27 -10.67
N VAL A 285 -14.80 -3.42 -9.36
CA VAL A 285 -13.91 -2.53 -8.62
C VAL A 285 -12.49 -2.61 -9.15
N ILE A 286 -11.95 -3.81 -9.39
CA ILE A 286 -10.61 -4.01 -9.95
C ILE A 286 -10.51 -3.36 -11.34
N ALA A 287 -11.50 -3.55 -12.20
CA ALA A 287 -11.51 -2.94 -13.53
C ALA A 287 -11.53 -1.40 -13.46
N THR A 288 -12.36 -0.83 -12.56
CA THR A 288 -12.40 0.62 -12.32
C THR A 288 -11.06 1.12 -11.78
N PHE A 289 -10.46 0.41 -10.82
CA PHE A 289 -9.16 0.74 -10.24
C PHE A 289 -8.07 0.77 -11.32
N GLN A 290 -7.92 -0.31 -12.08
CA GLN A 290 -6.96 -0.40 -13.20
C GLN A 290 -7.17 0.72 -14.23
N SER A 291 -8.42 1.04 -14.56
CA SER A 291 -8.74 2.10 -15.51
C SER A 291 -8.29 3.48 -15.01
N ILE A 292 -8.58 3.81 -13.74
CA ILE A 292 -8.15 5.08 -13.14
C ILE A 292 -6.61 5.14 -13.09
N VAL A 293 -5.95 4.05 -12.67
CA VAL A 293 -4.48 3.99 -12.61
C VAL A 293 -3.86 4.25 -13.98
N LEU A 294 -4.25 3.48 -15.01
CA LEU A 294 -3.57 3.51 -16.31
C LEU A 294 -3.98 4.69 -17.20
N TYR A 295 -5.23 5.15 -17.11
CA TYR A 295 -5.77 6.09 -18.09
C TYR A 295 -6.07 7.48 -17.52
N GLU A 296 -6.01 7.67 -16.20
CA GLU A 296 -6.24 8.98 -15.57
C GLU A 296 -5.04 9.41 -14.72
N TRP A 297 -4.68 8.62 -13.72
CA TRP A 297 -3.63 8.97 -12.77
C TRP A 297 -2.24 8.94 -13.40
N LEU A 298 -1.83 7.82 -14.00
CA LEU A 298 -0.47 7.66 -14.55
C LEU A 298 -0.18 8.68 -15.67
N PRO A 299 -1.11 8.97 -16.61
CA PRO A 299 -0.90 10.02 -17.61
C PRO A 299 -0.75 11.41 -17.01
N THR A 300 -1.52 11.74 -15.98
CA THR A 300 -1.44 13.03 -15.26
C THR A 300 -0.07 13.18 -14.59
N LEU A 301 0.39 12.10 -13.95
CA LEU A 301 1.67 12.04 -13.25
C LEU A 301 2.87 12.19 -14.21
N LEU A 302 2.87 11.43 -15.31
CA LEU A 302 3.99 11.41 -16.26
C LEU A 302 3.93 12.54 -17.29
N GLY A 303 2.78 13.19 -17.46
CA GLY A 303 2.54 14.17 -18.52
C GLY A 303 2.49 13.57 -19.92
N ARG A 304 2.24 12.27 -20.04
CA ARG A 304 2.14 11.55 -21.31
C ARG A 304 1.18 10.38 -21.18
N SER A 305 0.41 10.12 -22.23
CA SER A 305 -0.52 8.99 -22.25
C SER A 305 0.20 7.64 -22.24
N VAL A 306 -0.43 6.64 -21.64
CA VAL A 306 -0.04 5.24 -21.79
C VAL A 306 -0.29 4.81 -23.25
N PRO A 307 0.63 4.05 -23.88
CA PRO A 307 0.41 3.51 -25.22
C PRO A 307 -0.87 2.69 -25.32
N GLU A 308 -1.50 2.71 -26.50
CA GLU A 308 -2.70 1.91 -26.76
C GLU A 308 -2.46 0.43 -26.45
N TYR A 309 -3.42 -0.20 -25.76
CA TYR A 309 -3.35 -1.59 -25.36
C TYR A 309 -3.49 -2.52 -26.57
N LYS A 310 -2.44 -3.29 -26.86
CA LYS A 310 -2.36 -4.20 -28.02
C LYS A 310 -2.81 -5.63 -27.73
N GLY A 311 -3.46 -5.86 -26.59
CA GLY A 311 -3.81 -7.19 -26.09
C GLY A 311 -2.78 -7.76 -25.11
N TYR A 312 -3.13 -8.91 -24.52
CA TYR A 312 -2.33 -9.58 -23.50
C TYR A 312 -1.06 -10.19 -24.11
N GLN A 313 0.08 -9.92 -23.47
CA GLN A 313 1.39 -10.41 -23.88
C GLN A 313 1.85 -11.53 -22.94
N GLN A 314 1.56 -12.78 -23.28
CA GLN A 314 1.85 -13.94 -22.42
C GLN A 314 3.36 -14.11 -22.11
N HIS A 315 4.24 -13.66 -22.99
CA HIS A 315 5.69 -13.84 -22.83
C HIS A 315 6.39 -12.65 -22.15
N LEU A 316 5.65 -11.63 -21.74
CA LEU A 316 6.19 -10.50 -20.99
C LEU A 316 6.26 -10.87 -19.50
N ASP A 317 7.42 -10.64 -18.87
CA ASP A 317 7.55 -10.71 -17.42
C ASP A 317 7.02 -9.39 -16.80
N PRO A 318 5.94 -9.44 -16.01
CA PRO A 318 5.33 -8.26 -15.40
C PRO A 318 5.85 -8.00 -13.98
N SER A 319 6.82 -8.76 -13.49
CA SER A 319 7.38 -8.59 -12.15
C SER A 319 7.93 -7.16 -11.99
N LEU A 320 7.86 -6.60 -10.78
CA LEU A 320 8.39 -5.26 -10.50
C LEU A 320 9.92 -5.33 -10.33
N SER A 321 10.60 -4.19 -10.53
CA SER A 321 12.06 -4.11 -10.37
C SER A 321 12.46 -3.23 -9.17
N PRO A 322 13.61 -3.48 -8.51
CA PRO A 322 14.12 -2.60 -7.44
C PRO A 322 14.32 -1.15 -7.90
N GLU A 323 14.64 -0.94 -9.18
CA GLU A 323 14.74 0.40 -9.77
C GLU A 323 13.38 1.10 -9.80
N PHE A 324 12.29 0.38 -10.11
CA PHE A 324 10.94 0.91 -10.03
C PHE A 324 10.55 1.27 -8.59
N VAL A 325 10.89 0.41 -7.61
CA VAL A 325 10.65 0.68 -6.18
C VAL A 325 11.24 2.03 -5.76
N ALA A 326 12.53 2.24 -6.06
CA ALA A 326 13.22 3.48 -5.72
C ALA A 326 12.64 4.67 -6.50
N ALA A 327 12.42 4.52 -7.81
CA ALA A 327 11.93 5.61 -8.66
C ALA A 327 10.52 6.07 -8.26
N ALA A 328 9.58 5.15 -8.11
CA ALA A 328 8.19 5.46 -7.79
C ALA A 328 8.06 6.02 -6.37
N GLY A 329 8.72 5.40 -5.39
CA GLY A 329 8.70 5.86 -4.00
C GLY A 329 9.26 7.27 -3.84
N GLN A 330 10.42 7.57 -4.44
CA GLN A 330 11.03 8.90 -4.36
C GLN A 330 10.23 9.96 -5.12
N PHE A 331 9.71 9.62 -6.30
CA PHE A 331 8.92 10.56 -7.10
C PHE A 331 7.63 10.97 -6.38
N LEU A 332 6.96 10.04 -5.69
CA LEU A 332 5.79 10.40 -4.88
C LEU A 332 6.18 11.18 -3.62
N ALA A 333 7.27 10.79 -2.96
CA ALA A 333 7.73 11.44 -1.72
C ALA A 333 8.05 12.93 -1.88
N THR A 334 8.62 13.37 -3.02
CA THR A 334 8.91 14.80 -3.24
C THR A 334 7.64 15.68 -3.31
N MET A 335 6.50 15.10 -3.69
CA MET A 335 5.23 15.84 -3.82
C MET A 335 4.39 15.85 -2.53
N VAL A 336 4.81 15.17 -1.47
CA VAL A 336 4.05 15.06 -0.23
C VAL A 336 4.05 16.41 0.52
N PRO A 337 2.87 16.98 0.85
CA PRO A 337 2.81 18.26 1.56
C PRO A 337 3.11 18.11 3.06
N PRO A 338 3.52 19.20 3.74
CA PRO A 338 3.72 19.18 5.20
C PRO A 338 2.40 19.04 6.00
N GLY A 339 1.26 19.32 5.36
CA GLY A 339 -0.05 19.12 5.96
C GLY A 339 -1.15 19.07 4.91
N VAL A 340 -2.30 18.53 5.30
CA VAL A 340 -3.43 18.25 4.40
C VAL A 340 -4.70 18.93 4.87
N TYR A 341 -5.35 19.66 3.98
CA TYR A 341 -6.58 20.37 4.28
C TYR A 341 -7.79 19.42 4.48
N LYS A 342 -8.77 19.86 5.28
CA LYS A 342 -10.14 19.34 5.26
C LYS A 342 -11.05 20.36 4.59
N ARG A 343 -11.92 19.94 3.68
CA ARG A 343 -12.84 20.82 2.96
C ARG A 343 -14.23 20.20 2.91
N ASP A 344 -15.27 20.97 3.21
CA ASP A 344 -16.65 20.50 3.06
C ASP A 344 -17.18 20.60 1.61
N SER A 345 -18.40 20.13 1.41
CA SER A 345 -19.10 20.20 0.12
C SER A 345 -19.44 21.62 -0.33
N SER A 346 -19.39 22.61 0.56
CA SER A 346 -19.67 24.03 0.30
C SER A 346 -18.39 24.83 0.01
N CYS A 347 -17.29 24.13 -0.27
CA CYS A 347 -15.96 24.68 -0.54
C CYS A 347 -15.37 25.47 0.64
N GLN A 348 -15.79 25.20 1.87
CA GLN A 348 -15.22 25.80 3.06
C GLN A 348 -14.13 24.88 3.65
N PHE A 349 -12.96 25.45 3.88
CA PHE A 349 -11.86 24.76 4.54
C PHE A 349 -12.07 24.78 6.05
N GLN A 350 -12.02 23.60 6.66
CA GLN A 350 -12.27 23.41 8.08
C GLN A 350 -10.97 23.40 8.86
N GLY A 351 -10.95 24.14 9.98
CA GLY A 351 -9.85 24.10 10.93
C GLY A 351 -9.77 22.76 11.66
N VAL A 352 -8.55 22.29 11.92
CA VAL A 352 -8.25 21.07 12.66
C VAL A 352 -7.96 21.43 14.12
N PRO A 353 -8.66 20.84 15.12
CA PRO A 353 -8.39 21.12 16.52
C PRO A 353 -6.94 20.82 16.91
N GLY A 354 -6.37 21.65 17.79
CA GLY A 354 -5.05 21.39 18.36
C GLY A 354 -4.77 22.21 19.62
N PRO A 355 -3.63 21.95 20.30
CA PRO A 355 -3.36 22.45 21.65
C PRO A 355 -3.32 23.99 21.78
N GLY A 356 -3.10 24.70 20.67
CA GLY A 356 -3.03 26.17 20.60
C GLY A 356 -4.17 26.82 19.83
N GLY A 357 -5.24 26.08 19.53
CA GLY A 357 -6.35 26.54 18.68
C GLY A 357 -6.44 25.77 17.35
N PRO A 358 -7.38 26.14 16.47
CA PRO A 358 -7.57 25.46 15.20
C PRO A 358 -6.41 25.72 14.23
N PHE A 359 -5.80 24.66 13.74
CA PHE A 359 -4.82 24.69 12.67
C PHE A 359 -5.51 24.65 11.29
N PRO A 360 -4.90 25.22 10.25
CA PRO A 360 -5.52 25.25 8.92
C PRO A 360 -5.59 23.88 8.24
N ALA A 361 -4.75 22.92 8.65
CA ALA A 361 -4.61 21.61 8.01
C ALA A 361 -4.15 20.54 9.02
N VAL A 362 -4.37 19.26 8.69
CA VAL A 362 -3.86 18.11 9.43
C VAL A 362 -2.36 18.00 9.16
N ARG A 363 -1.54 18.12 10.20
CA ARG A 363 -0.07 18.02 10.07
C ARG A 363 0.34 16.57 9.77
N LEU A 364 1.16 16.36 8.73
CA LEU A 364 1.55 15.03 8.29
C LEU A 364 2.33 14.27 9.38
N CYS A 365 3.40 14.84 9.92
CA CYS A 365 4.25 14.18 10.93
C CYS A 365 3.49 13.75 12.20
N ASN A 366 2.42 14.46 12.57
CA ASN A 366 1.60 14.19 13.77
C ASN A 366 0.40 13.27 13.49
N SER A 367 0.34 12.70 12.29
CA SER A 367 -0.80 11.91 11.81
C SER A 367 -0.43 10.47 11.46
N TYR A 368 0.87 10.14 11.48
CA TYR A 368 1.30 8.75 11.28
C TYR A 368 0.78 7.87 12.40
N TRP A 369 0.20 6.72 12.02
CA TRP A 369 -0.29 5.70 12.94
C TRP A 369 -1.21 6.25 14.05
N ARG A 370 -1.96 7.31 13.77
CA ARG A 370 -2.86 7.91 14.76
C ARG A 370 -3.96 6.91 15.15
N ARG A 371 -4.29 6.85 16.46
CA ARG A 371 -5.27 5.90 17.04
C ARG A 371 -6.70 6.44 17.16
N GLU A 372 -6.96 7.61 16.57
CA GLU A 372 -8.29 8.21 16.52
C GLU A 372 -9.14 7.57 15.42
N GLN A 373 -10.46 7.55 15.58
CA GLN A 373 -11.35 7.06 14.54
C GLN A 373 -11.26 7.95 13.29
N ALA A 374 -11.47 7.33 12.12
CA ALA A 374 -11.56 8.03 10.84
C ALA A 374 -12.85 8.86 10.74
N GLU A 375 -12.92 9.96 11.48
CA GLU A 375 -13.96 10.97 11.35
C GLU A 375 -13.69 11.84 10.11
N ASP A 376 -14.75 12.26 9.43
CA ASP A 376 -14.69 13.19 8.30
C ASP A 376 -13.80 12.80 7.10
N VAL A 377 -13.71 11.50 6.80
CA VAL A 377 -13.03 10.98 5.58
C VAL A 377 -13.43 11.74 4.32
N ASP A 378 -14.71 12.08 4.19
CA ASP A 378 -15.24 12.81 3.02
C ASP A 378 -14.62 14.21 2.91
N ASN A 379 -14.48 14.94 4.02
CA ASN A 379 -13.87 16.27 4.02
C ASN A 379 -12.37 16.19 3.77
N LEU A 380 -11.72 15.12 4.19
CA LEU A 380 -10.30 14.89 3.92
C LEU A 380 -10.05 14.63 2.43
N LEU A 381 -10.86 13.76 1.80
CA LEU A 381 -10.80 13.52 0.35
C LEU A 381 -11.06 14.80 -0.46
N LEU A 382 -12.08 15.57 -0.07
CA LEU A 382 -12.39 16.85 -0.70
C LEU A 382 -11.26 17.88 -0.52
N GLY A 383 -10.59 17.89 0.65
CA GLY A 383 -9.42 18.72 0.89
C GLY A 383 -8.23 18.33 0.01
N MET A 384 -7.89 17.03 -0.01
CA MET A 384 -6.83 16.49 -0.86
C MET A 384 -7.08 16.74 -2.36
N SER A 385 -8.34 16.68 -2.80
CA SER A 385 -8.74 16.95 -4.19
C SER A 385 -8.56 18.42 -4.60
N SER A 386 -8.59 19.34 -3.64
CA SER A 386 -8.49 20.79 -3.87
C SER A 386 -7.12 21.36 -3.54
N GLN A 387 -6.32 20.65 -2.77
CA GLN A 387 -4.99 21.05 -2.38
C GLN A 387 -3.97 20.67 -3.46
N ILE A 388 -3.10 21.61 -3.82
CA ILE A 388 -1.96 21.37 -4.69
C ILE A 388 -0.84 20.71 -3.88
N ALA A 389 -0.24 19.68 -4.47
CA ALA A 389 0.90 18.95 -3.93
C ALA A 389 2.19 19.79 -3.96
N GLU A 390 3.23 19.31 -3.28
CA GLU A 390 4.55 19.92 -3.36
C GLU A 390 5.16 19.76 -4.76
N ARG A 391 6.19 20.55 -5.01
CA ARG A 391 6.89 20.61 -6.28
C ARG A 391 7.63 19.31 -6.57
N GLU A 392 7.59 18.88 -7.82
CA GLU A 392 8.37 17.76 -8.34
C GLU A 392 9.84 18.17 -8.53
N ASP A 393 10.59 18.31 -7.43
CA ASP A 393 12.02 18.64 -7.45
C ASP A 393 12.82 17.72 -6.51
N ASN A 394 14.00 18.14 -6.09
CA ASN A 394 14.83 17.36 -5.18
C ASN A 394 14.43 17.54 -3.71
N ILE A 395 13.57 18.52 -3.39
CA ILE A 395 13.21 18.86 -2.01
C ILE A 395 12.15 17.87 -1.50
N VAL A 396 12.31 17.48 -0.25
CA VAL A 396 11.37 16.64 0.48
C VAL A 396 10.96 17.39 1.76
N VAL A 397 9.70 17.28 2.19
CA VAL A 397 9.25 17.97 3.41
C VAL A 397 9.91 17.40 4.67
N GLU A 398 10.08 18.24 5.70
CA GLU A 398 10.68 17.83 6.99
C GLU A 398 9.92 16.67 7.66
N ASP A 399 8.62 16.59 7.43
CA ASP A 399 7.74 15.51 7.89
C ASP A 399 8.18 14.12 7.40
N LEU A 400 8.90 14.04 6.29
CA LEU A 400 9.47 12.80 5.75
C LEU A 400 10.97 12.64 6.03
N GLN A 401 11.73 13.74 6.14
CA GLN A 401 13.19 13.72 6.36
C GLN A 401 13.62 13.55 7.83
N GLY A 402 12.70 13.74 8.77
CA GLY A 402 12.98 13.85 10.20
C GLY A 402 12.64 15.26 10.69
N PRO A 403 11.67 15.41 11.60
CA PRO A 403 11.18 16.72 11.98
C PRO A 403 12.22 17.51 12.80
N THR A 404 12.29 18.81 12.53
CA THR A 404 13.15 19.76 13.26
C THR A 404 12.66 20.08 14.67
N GLU A 405 13.59 20.46 15.55
CA GLU A 405 13.31 20.89 16.93
C GLU A 405 12.23 21.99 16.96
N GLY A 406 11.19 21.79 17.77
CA GLY A 406 10.07 22.73 17.92
C GLY A 406 8.93 22.63 16.88
N ARG A 407 9.02 21.76 15.85
CA ARG A 407 7.95 21.58 14.83
C ARG A 407 7.24 20.22 14.88
N CYS A 408 7.92 19.14 15.32
CA CYS A 408 7.30 17.93 15.89
C CYS A 408 8.17 17.40 17.06
N PRO A 409 8.03 17.95 18.27
CA PRO A 409 8.84 17.55 19.43
C PRO A 409 8.67 16.06 19.81
N VAL A 410 7.52 15.47 19.53
CA VAL A 410 7.19 14.11 19.99
C VAL A 410 7.75 13.04 19.06
N CYS A 411 7.77 13.29 17.75
CA CYS A 411 8.45 12.45 16.76
C CYS A 411 9.96 12.28 17.08
N GLN A 412 10.59 13.28 17.70
CA GLN A 412 12.00 13.23 18.09
C GLN A 412 12.24 12.40 19.36
N GLN A 413 11.31 12.41 20.33
CA GLN A 413 11.45 11.66 21.59
C GLN A 413 11.40 10.15 21.41
N HIS A 414 10.75 9.67 20.34
CA HIS A 414 10.59 8.24 20.06
C HIS A 414 11.58 7.70 19.01
N GLY A 415 12.62 8.45 18.64
CA GLY A 415 13.66 7.98 17.72
C GLY A 415 13.14 7.71 16.29
N TRP A 416 12.07 8.40 15.88
CA TRP A 416 11.47 8.21 14.56
C TRP A 416 12.37 8.77 13.45
N ALA A 417 13.03 7.87 12.73
CA ALA A 417 13.80 8.19 11.54
C ALA A 417 12.88 8.33 10.32
N GLY A 418 12.18 9.46 10.18
CA GLY A 418 11.58 9.93 8.92
C GLY A 418 10.58 9.01 8.20
N ALA A 419 9.37 9.51 7.95
CA ALA A 419 8.32 8.76 7.27
C ALA A 419 8.43 8.69 5.72
N ALA A 420 9.63 8.90 5.16
CA ALA A 420 9.92 8.61 3.75
C ALA A 420 9.86 7.08 3.51
N PRO A 421 9.83 6.54 2.28
CA PRO A 421 9.49 5.13 1.97
C PRO A 421 10.51 4.07 2.46
N TRP A 422 11.39 4.44 3.39
CA TRP A 422 12.39 3.59 4.03
C TRP A 422 12.00 3.43 5.50
N ARG A 423 10.85 2.77 5.70
CA ARG A 423 10.07 2.75 6.94
C ARG A 423 10.50 1.59 7.83
N HIS A 424 11.16 1.88 8.95
CA HIS A 424 11.12 1.05 10.16
C HIS A 424 11.32 1.91 11.41
N ALA A 425 10.34 1.82 12.31
CA ALA A 425 10.57 1.98 13.75
C ALA A 425 10.56 0.54 14.31
N GLY A 426 11.58 0.20 15.10
CA GLY A 426 11.69 -1.12 15.75
C GLY A 426 10.51 -1.41 16.68
N ASP A 427 10.34 -2.72 16.92
CA ASP A 427 9.30 -3.38 17.73
C ASP A 427 8.78 -2.61 18.96
#